data_AF-A0A060CKP8-F1
#
_entry.id   AF-A0A060CKP8-F1
#
_cell.length_a   1.000
_cell.length_b   1.000
_cell.length_c   1.000
_cell.angle_alpha   90.00
_cell.angle_beta   90.00
_cell.angle_gamma   90.00
#
_symmetry.space_group_name_H-M   'P 1'
#
loop_
_entity.id
_entity.type
_entity.pdbx_description
1 polymer ?
#
loop_
_entity_poly.entity_id
_entity_poly.type
_entity_poly.pdbx_seq_one_letter_code
_entity_poly.pdbx_strand_id
1 'polypeptide(L)'
;MIVVDYFSWTRLGEWKLDPEEWPDLRGAVQELESMGIKLMVSVWPSVNPSAESFAEMRDRRLLLGRASGQPFTAMWTDKGADFPMPVAFYDPTNPEARSYIWETCKKNYFDD
;
A
#
# COMPACT_ATOMS: atom_id res chain seq x y z
N MET A 1 -5.59 20.50 6.06
CA MET A 1 -5.15 19.12 5.72
C MET A 1 -5.50 18.87 4.27
N ILE A 2 -4.60 18.23 3.52
CA ILE A 2 -4.80 17.80 2.13
C ILE A 2 -4.65 16.28 2.09
N VAL A 3 -5.40 15.63 1.18
CA VAL A 3 -5.43 14.17 1.04
C VAL A 3 -4.95 13.79 -0.36
N VAL A 4 -3.99 12.88 -0.43
CA VAL A 4 -3.63 12.15 -1.65
C VAL A 4 -4.49 10.89 -1.68
N ASP A 5 -5.36 10.82 -2.68
CA ASP A 5 -6.30 9.70 -2.81
C ASP A 5 -5.62 8.44 -3.39
N TYR A 6 -6.40 7.38 -3.62
CA TYR A 6 -5.93 6.09 -4.11
C TYR A 6 -5.26 6.16 -5.51
N PHE A 7 -4.48 5.12 -5.85
CA PHE A 7 -3.66 5.00 -7.08
C PHE A 7 -2.47 5.96 -7.21
N SER A 8 -2.04 6.58 -6.12
CA SER A 8 -0.78 7.33 -6.07
C SER A 8 0.46 6.44 -5.90
N TRP A 9 0.28 5.12 -5.79
CA TRP A 9 1.34 4.11 -5.65
C TRP A 9 1.74 3.49 -6.98
N THR A 10 2.90 2.84 -7.03
CA THR A 10 3.37 2.03 -8.15
C THR A 10 2.51 0.77 -8.37
N ARG A 11 2.12 0.09 -7.29
CA ARG A 11 1.27 -1.11 -7.31
C ARG A 11 0.55 -1.34 -5.98
N LEU A 12 -0.63 -1.95 -6.00
CA LEU A 12 -1.34 -2.37 -4.78
C LEU A 12 -0.47 -3.30 -3.93
N GLY A 13 -0.26 -2.92 -2.67
CA GLY A 13 0.55 -3.66 -1.71
C GLY A 13 2.00 -3.20 -1.60
N GLU A 14 2.43 -2.17 -2.33
CA GLU A 14 3.79 -1.62 -2.17
C GLU A 14 3.87 -0.49 -1.15
N TRP A 15 2.74 0.18 -0.86
CA TRP A 15 2.63 1.26 0.13
C TRP A 15 3.78 2.27 0.05
N LYS A 16 4.07 2.72 -1.17
CA LYS A 16 5.01 3.79 -1.50
C LYS A 16 4.37 4.65 -2.59
N LEU A 17 4.63 5.96 -2.58
CA LEU A 17 4.19 6.81 -3.70
C LEU A 17 5.00 6.49 -4.95
N ASP A 18 4.38 6.66 -6.11
CA ASP A 18 5.05 6.51 -7.39
C ASP A 18 6.05 7.67 -7.59
N PRO A 19 7.37 7.41 -7.65
CA PRO A 19 8.37 8.47 -7.79
C PRO A 19 8.29 9.19 -9.14
N GLU A 20 7.64 8.63 -10.17
CA GLU A 20 7.41 9.34 -11.43
C GLU A 20 6.40 10.49 -11.26
N GLU A 21 5.43 10.33 -10.37
CA GLU A 21 4.39 11.34 -10.07
C GLU A 21 4.74 12.18 -8.83
N TRP A 22 5.47 11.60 -7.88
CA TRP A 22 5.88 12.18 -6.61
C TRP A 22 7.40 12.13 -6.44
N PRO A 23 8.18 12.83 -7.29
CA PRO A 23 9.64 12.76 -7.28
C PRO A 23 10.29 13.34 -6.01
N ASP A 24 9.60 14.25 -5.32
CA ASP A 24 10.06 14.88 -4.08
C ASP A 24 8.93 14.99 -3.05
N LEU A 25 8.56 13.84 -2.47
CA LEU A 25 7.54 13.79 -1.40
C LEU A 25 7.95 14.66 -0.21
N ARG A 26 9.23 14.66 0.17
CA ARG A 26 9.71 15.41 1.33
C ARG A 26 9.58 16.91 1.14
N GLY A 27 9.97 17.42 -0.03
CA GLY A 27 9.78 18.82 -0.40
C GLY A 27 8.31 19.23 -0.38
N ALA A 28 7.43 18.39 -0.95
CA ALA A 28 5.98 18.63 -0.94
C ALA A 28 5.42 18.68 0.50
N VAL A 29 5.84 17.77 1.38
CA VAL A 29 5.45 17.78 2.80
C VAL A 29 5.94 19.04 3.49
N GLN A 30 7.21 19.43 3.32
CA GLN A 30 7.78 20.64 3.93
C GLN A 30 7.06 21.93 3.48
N GLU A 31 6.73 22.03 2.20
CA GLU A 31 5.97 23.17 1.67
C GLU A 31 4.60 23.26 2.34
N LEU A 32 3.85 22.15 2.38
CA LEU A 32 2.54 22.09 3.03
C LEU A 32 2.62 22.41 4.52
N GLU A 33 3.63 21.90 5.22
CA GLU A 33 3.85 22.19 6.64
C GLU A 33 4.14 23.67 6.89
N SER A 34 4.88 24.34 5.99
CA SER A 34 5.13 25.79 6.07
C SER A 34 3.83 26.60 5.97
N MET A 35 2.79 26.03 5.35
CA MET A 35 1.46 26.62 5.22
C MET A 35 0.51 26.20 6.37
N GLY A 36 0.99 25.42 7.35
CA GLY A 36 0.16 24.86 8.43
C GLY A 36 -0.75 23.73 7.98
N ILE A 37 -0.45 23.09 6.84
CA ILE A 37 -1.25 22.03 6.23
C ILE A 37 -0.56 20.68 6.46
N LYS A 38 -1.30 19.71 6.99
CA LYS A 38 -0.86 18.30 7.05
C LYS A 38 -1.30 17.53 5.81
N LEU A 39 -0.43 16.63 5.34
CA LEU A 39 -0.70 15.69 4.26
C LEU A 39 -1.20 14.35 4.81
N MET A 40 -2.17 13.74 4.16
CA MET A 40 -2.66 12.39 4.43
C MET A 40 -2.63 11.58 3.14
N VAL A 41 -2.28 10.31 3.23
CA VAL A 41 -2.14 9.39 2.09
C VAL A 41 -3.11 8.23 2.22
N SER A 42 -3.73 7.84 1.12
CA SER A 42 -4.59 6.65 1.04
C SER A 42 -3.76 5.36 1.16
N VAL A 43 -4.14 4.46 2.08
CA VAL A 43 -3.50 3.17 2.30
C VAL A 43 -4.53 2.06 2.11
N TRP A 44 -4.36 1.24 1.09
CA TRP A 44 -5.27 0.13 0.78
C TRP A 44 -4.78 -1.20 1.35
N PRO A 45 -5.70 -2.08 1.78
CA PRO A 45 -5.34 -3.38 2.35
C PRO A 45 -5.00 -4.44 1.30
N SER A 46 -5.27 -4.18 0.02
CA SER A 46 -5.09 -5.11 -1.09
C SER A 46 -3.63 -5.20 -1.54
N VAL A 47 -3.22 -6.43 -1.86
CA VAL A 47 -1.88 -6.78 -2.33
C VAL A 47 -2.02 -7.49 -3.68
N ASN A 48 -1.43 -6.90 -4.71
CA ASN A 48 -1.35 -7.47 -6.04
C ASN A 48 -0.39 -8.69 -6.02
N PRO A 49 -0.73 -9.82 -6.67
CA PRO A 49 0.18 -10.97 -6.81
C PRO A 49 1.57 -10.61 -7.38
N SER A 50 1.64 -9.55 -8.18
CA SER A 50 2.88 -9.06 -8.82
C SER A 50 3.61 -7.98 -7.99
N ALA A 51 3.11 -7.60 -6.81
CA ALA A 51 3.79 -6.65 -5.93
C ALA A 51 5.02 -7.28 -5.27
N GLU A 52 6.05 -6.47 -5.03
CA GLU A 52 7.29 -6.89 -4.37
C GLU A 52 7.04 -7.52 -3.00
N SER A 53 6.04 -7.02 -2.26
CA SER A 53 5.65 -7.49 -0.92
C SER A 53 4.90 -8.84 -0.93
N PHE A 54 4.31 -9.25 -2.06
CA PHE A 54 3.36 -10.36 -2.08
C PHE A 54 4.00 -11.69 -1.68
N ALA A 55 5.17 -12.02 -2.23
CA ALA A 55 5.85 -13.28 -1.95
C ALA A 55 6.21 -13.38 -0.45
N GLU A 56 6.76 -12.31 0.11
CA GLU A 56 7.11 -12.26 1.52
C GLU A 56 5.86 -12.41 2.42
N MET A 57 4.82 -11.63 2.15
CA MET A 57 3.58 -11.69 2.94
C MET A 57 2.89 -13.05 2.84
N ARG A 58 2.91 -13.69 1.67
CA ARG A 58 2.39 -15.05 1.48
C ARG A 58 3.18 -16.06 2.31
N ASP A 59 4.50 -16.03 2.21
CA ASP A 59 5.37 -17.02 2.85
C ASP A 59 5.35 -16.89 4.38
N ARG A 60 5.14 -15.67 4.89
CA ARG A 60 4.93 -15.36 6.31
C ARG A 60 3.47 -15.47 6.77
N ARG A 61 2.54 -15.87 5.90
CA ARG A 61 1.09 -16.00 6.21
C ARG A 61 0.47 -14.71 6.77
N LEU A 62 0.85 -13.58 6.19
CA LEU A 62 0.34 -12.24 6.53
C LEU A 62 -0.91 -11.85 5.73
N LEU A 63 -1.31 -12.68 4.76
CA LEU A 63 -2.48 -12.49 3.90
C LEU A 63 -3.68 -13.30 4.41
N LEU A 64 -4.89 -12.78 4.24
CA LEU A 64 -6.12 -13.52 4.51
C LEU A 64 -6.18 -14.78 3.63
N GLY A 65 -6.31 -15.93 4.27
CA GLY A 65 -6.52 -17.20 3.60
C GLY A 65 -8.00 -17.51 3.43
N ARG A 66 -8.39 -18.07 2.29
CA ARG A 66 -9.69 -18.73 2.13
C ARG A 66 -9.59 -20.20 2.54
N ALA A 67 -10.71 -20.83 2.87
CA ALA A 67 -10.79 -22.26 3.14
C ALA A 67 -10.27 -23.13 1.97
N SER A 68 -10.25 -22.60 0.75
CA SER A 68 -9.66 -23.24 -0.44
C SER A 68 -8.13 -23.21 -0.49
N GLY A 69 -7.47 -22.50 0.43
CA GLY A 69 -6.01 -22.32 0.47
C GLY A 69 -5.47 -21.19 -0.41
N GLN A 70 -6.30 -20.57 -1.26
CA GLN A 70 -5.88 -19.39 -2.03
C GLN A 70 -6.08 -18.08 -1.24
N PRO A 71 -5.13 -17.13 -1.30
CA PRO A 71 -5.22 -15.87 -0.57
C PRO A 71 -6.06 -14.80 -1.28
N PHE A 72 -6.56 -15.07 -2.50
CA PHE A 72 -7.27 -14.09 -3.31
C PHE A 72 -8.74 -13.92 -2.90
N THR A 73 -9.09 -12.71 -2.50
CA THR A 73 -10.36 -12.39 -1.82
C THR A 73 -11.24 -11.43 -2.62
N ALA A 74 -10.67 -10.66 -3.55
CA ALA A 74 -11.40 -9.70 -4.38
C ALA A 74 -10.76 -9.57 -5.78
N MET A 75 -11.50 -8.96 -6.71
CA MET A 75 -11.00 -8.55 -8.02
C MET A 75 -10.86 -7.03 -8.04
N TRP A 76 -9.67 -6.53 -8.40
CA TRP A 76 -9.39 -5.09 -8.49
C TRP A 76 -8.57 -4.80 -9.74
N THR A 77 -8.85 -3.67 -10.39
CA THR A 77 -7.97 -3.14 -11.44
C THR A 77 -6.92 -2.28 -10.78
N ASP A 78 -5.67 -2.70 -10.81
CA ASP A 78 -4.55 -1.94 -10.26
C ASP A 78 -4.13 -0.79 -11.20
N LYS A 79 -3.28 0.11 -10.72
CA LYS A 79 -2.68 1.17 -11.54
C LYS A 79 -1.96 0.56 -12.74
N GLY A 80 -2.29 1.05 -13.92
CA GLY A 80 -1.72 0.58 -15.19
C GLY A 80 -2.18 -0.80 -15.65
N ALA A 81 -3.18 -1.42 -15.00
CA ALA A 81 -3.78 -2.67 -15.47
C ALA A 81 -4.97 -2.42 -16.40
N ASP A 82 -5.03 -3.14 -17.53
CA ASP A 82 -6.14 -3.06 -18.49
C ASP A 82 -7.41 -3.83 -18.06
N PHE A 83 -7.28 -4.72 -17.08
CA PHE A 83 -8.35 -5.59 -16.62
C PHE A 83 -8.26 -5.89 -15.13
N PRO A 84 -9.39 -6.21 -14.46
CA PRO A 84 -9.38 -6.61 -13.06
C PRO A 84 -8.57 -7.88 -12.83
N MET A 85 -7.77 -7.89 -11.76
CA MET A 85 -6.95 -9.03 -11.35
C MET A 85 -7.29 -9.48 -9.92
N PRO A 86 -7.09 -10.76 -9.59
CA PRO A 86 -7.30 -11.23 -8.24
C PRO A 86 -6.27 -10.60 -7.30
N VAL A 87 -6.72 -10.05 -6.18
CA VAL A 87 -5.85 -9.50 -5.13
C VAL A 87 -6.09 -10.21 -3.81
N ALA A 88 -5.04 -10.27 -2.99
CA ALA A 88 -5.15 -10.70 -1.60
C ALA A 88 -5.37 -9.48 -0.70
N PHE A 89 -5.95 -9.69 0.48
CA PHE A 89 -5.95 -8.67 1.53
C PHE A 89 -4.96 -9.11 2.61
N TYR A 90 -4.25 -8.17 3.24
CA TYR A 90 -3.53 -8.50 4.47
C TYR A 90 -4.50 -8.91 5.58
N ASP A 91 -4.04 -9.69 6.53
CA ASP A 91 -4.85 -10.12 7.68
C ASP A 91 -4.70 -9.13 8.85
N PRO A 92 -5.65 -8.20 9.08
CA PRO A 92 -5.56 -7.25 10.18
C PRO A 92 -5.69 -7.91 11.57
N THR A 93 -6.17 -9.15 11.65
CA THR A 93 -6.27 -9.88 12.92
C THR A 93 -4.91 -10.41 13.37
N ASN A 94 -4.00 -10.67 12.42
CA ASN A 94 -2.63 -11.09 12.67
C ASN A 94 -1.77 -9.90 13.14
N PRO A 95 -1.22 -9.91 14.38
CA PRO A 95 -0.34 -8.85 14.87
C PRO A 95 0.90 -8.63 14.02
N GLU A 96 1.48 -9.71 13.46
CA GLU A 96 2.66 -9.62 12.61
C GLU A 96 2.35 -8.89 11.30
N ALA A 97 1.16 -9.13 10.72
CA ALA A 97 0.72 -8.45 9.52
C ALA A 97 0.47 -6.97 9.77
N ARG A 98 -0.13 -6.60 10.92
CA ARG A 98 -0.27 -5.19 11.31
C ARG A 98 1.07 -4.50 11.46
N SER A 99 2.04 -5.15 12.11
CA SER A 99 3.41 -4.64 12.24
C SER A 99 4.08 -4.48 10.87
N TYR A 100 3.94 -5.46 9.98
CA TYR A 100 4.50 -5.38 8.63
C TYR A 100 3.99 -4.16 7.87
N ILE A 101 2.66 -3.98 7.79
CA ILE A 101 2.04 -2.83 7.11
C ILE A 101 2.51 -1.51 7.74
N TRP A 102 2.51 -1.42 9.07
CA TRP A 102 2.93 -0.21 9.76
C TRP A 102 4.38 0.16 9.47
N GLU A 103 5.30 -0.79 9.58
CA GLU A 103 6.72 -0.52 9.32
C GLU A 103 6.97 -0.13 7.85
N THR A 104 6.27 -0.75 6.89
CA THR A 104 6.35 -0.35 5.48
C THR A 104 5.81 1.08 5.26
N CYS A 105 4.63 1.39 5.78
CA CYS A 105 4.06 2.74 5.67
C CYS A 105 4.92 3.79 6.39
N LYS A 106 5.41 3.48 7.59
CA LYS A 106 6.27 4.38 8.36
C LYS A 106 7.54 4.71 7.58
N LYS A 107 8.21 3.69 7.04
CA LYS A 107 9.40 3.86 6.22
C LYS A 107 9.13 4.76 5.01
N ASN A 108 8.06 4.49 4.25
CA ASN A 108 7.84 5.11 2.94
C ASN A 108 7.03 6.43 2.96
N TYR A 109 6.33 6.74 4.06
CA TYR A 109 5.47 7.94 4.15
C TYR A 109 5.77 8.84 5.36
N PHE A 110 6.40 8.32 6.42
CA PHE A 110 6.58 9.06 7.67
C PHE A 110 8.04 9.41 7.97
N ASP A 111 8.96 8.48 7.69
CA ASP A 111 10.38 8.66 7.96
C ASP A 111 11.12 9.36 6.79
N ASP A 112 10.63 9.20 5.56
CA ASP A 112 11.19 9.80 4.33
C ASP A 112 11.01 11.34 4.24
#